data_AF-K6UID8-F1
#
_entry.id   AF-K6UID8-F1
#
_cell.length_a   1.000
_cell.length_b   1.000
_cell.length_c   1.000
_cell.angle_alpha   90.00
_cell.angle_beta   90.00
_cell.angle_gamma   90.00
#
_symmetry.space_group_name_H-M   'P 1'
#
loop_
_entity.id
_entity.type
_entity.pdbx_description
1 polymer ?
#
loop_
_entity_poly.entity_id
_entity_poly.type
_entity_poly.pdbx_seq_one_letter_code
_entity_poly.pdbx_strand_id
1 'polypeptide(L)'
;MRTKHAGCGMLLFLRGAEVTPFGVLPEFRPDLPPRRANGRPKAIHSLSSPHRNDKYYTPSVNTKRNKFLDAQAENDIDYVYGVNSVSSVLVKNERTIHSVLVNEKIRLNKKTRKQAYRYIFDTLKERNIPIRTTSKRKLDDLVGGFPHNDIIMQTTYRTMKREKHFLKEYPKKEKQGNIYICLHDVYDNMNIGNI
;
A
#
# COMPACT_ATOMS: atom_id res chain seq x y z
N MET A 1 -36.31 -4.08 -23.14
CA MET A 1 -35.74 -4.91 -22.07
C MET A 1 -34.55 -4.17 -21.47
N ARG A 2 -34.63 -3.72 -20.21
CA ARG A 2 -33.55 -3.02 -19.50
C ARG A 2 -32.75 -4.04 -18.70
N THR A 3 -31.51 -4.30 -19.09
CA THR A 3 -30.56 -5.08 -18.31
C THR A 3 -30.03 -4.21 -17.16
N LYS A 4 -30.30 -4.64 -15.93
CA LYS A 4 -29.76 -4.03 -14.71
C LYS A 4 -28.31 -4.50 -14.55
N HIS A 5 -27.35 -3.60 -14.72
CA HIS A 5 -25.98 -3.84 -14.26
C HIS A 5 -25.94 -3.68 -12.74
N ALA A 6 -25.55 -4.75 -12.05
CA ALA A 6 -25.22 -4.70 -10.63
C ALA A 6 -23.85 -4.02 -10.49
N GLY A 7 -23.84 -2.76 -10.07
CA GLY A 7 -22.62 -2.02 -9.79
C GLY A 7 -21.88 -2.64 -8.61
N CYS A 8 -20.63 -3.04 -8.83
CA CYS A 8 -19.73 -3.53 -7.80
C CYS A 8 -19.06 -2.32 -7.14
N GLY A 9 -19.64 -1.79 -6.06
CA GLY A 9 -19.04 -0.72 -5.27
C GLY A 9 -17.93 -1.25 -4.36
N MET A 10 -16.73 -0.70 -4.46
CA MET A 10 -15.64 -0.97 -3.53
C MET A 10 -15.69 0.07 -2.39
N LEU A 11 -15.90 -0.41 -1.16
CA LEU A 11 -16.00 0.43 0.04
C LEU A 11 -14.69 0.36 0.82
N LEU A 12 -13.97 1.48 0.90
CA LEU A 12 -12.74 1.59 1.69
C LEU A 12 -13.07 2.07 3.11
N PHE A 13 -12.53 1.39 4.13
CA PHE A 13 -12.69 1.78 5.53
C PHE A 13 -11.47 2.56 6.01
N LEU A 14 -11.64 3.86 6.26
CA LEU A 14 -10.71 4.66 7.04
C LEU A 14 -11.28 4.85 8.44
N ARG A 15 -10.65 4.24 9.43
CA ARG A 15 -10.97 4.48 10.84
C ARG A 15 -10.20 5.71 11.30
N GLY A 16 -10.90 6.66 11.90
CA GLY A 16 -10.33 7.91 12.42
C GLY A 16 -9.32 7.66 13.54
N ALA A 17 -8.20 8.37 13.44
CA ALA A 17 -7.13 8.59 14.42
C ALA A 17 -6.51 7.33 15.06
N GLU A 18 -5.64 6.64 14.32
CA GLU A 18 -4.46 6.02 14.92
C GLU A 18 -3.26 6.94 14.68
N VAL A 19 -2.74 7.51 15.78
CA VAL A 19 -1.43 8.16 15.79
C VAL A 19 -0.41 7.10 15.43
N THR A 20 -0.01 7.08 14.15
CA THR A 20 1.14 6.26 13.76
C THR A 20 2.37 6.75 14.52
N PRO A 21 3.33 5.89 14.85
CA PRO A 21 4.59 6.30 15.50
C PRO A 21 5.46 7.24 14.63
N PHE A 22 4.94 7.70 13.47
CA PHE A 22 5.62 8.54 12.50
C PHE A 22 5.12 10.00 12.48
N GLY A 23 4.24 10.39 13.41
CA GLY A 23 3.82 11.79 13.62
C GLY A 23 2.36 12.08 13.26
N VAL A 24 1.89 13.25 13.73
CA VAL A 24 0.52 13.78 13.51
C VAL A 24 0.38 14.26 12.06
N LEU A 25 -0.68 13.82 11.36
CA LEU A 25 -1.08 14.38 10.07
C LEU A 25 -1.37 15.88 10.24
N PRO A 26 -0.89 16.76 9.35
CA PRO A 26 -1.18 18.19 9.47
C PRO A 26 -2.70 18.42 9.48
N GLU A 27 -3.17 19.16 10.48
CA GLU A 27 -4.54 19.63 10.56
C GLU A 27 -4.94 20.32 9.26
N PHE A 28 -6.01 19.82 8.64
CA PHE A 28 -6.63 20.48 7.50
C PHE A 28 -7.20 21.83 7.97
N ARG A 29 -6.59 22.93 7.52
CA ARG A 29 -7.10 24.29 7.74
C ARG A 29 -7.76 24.79 6.45
N PRO A 30 -9.10 24.89 6.39
CA PRO A 30 -9.81 25.20 5.16
C PRO A 30 -9.63 26.65 4.67
N ASP A 31 -9.15 27.58 5.51
CA ASP A 31 -9.25 29.02 5.24
C ASP A 31 -7.91 29.74 5.04
N LEU A 32 -7.00 29.19 4.23
CA LEU A 32 -5.86 29.98 3.74
C LEU A 32 -6.22 30.59 2.37
N PRO A 33 -6.20 31.93 2.21
CA PRO A 33 -6.44 32.54 0.92
C PRO A 33 -5.34 32.11 -0.08
N PRO A 34 -5.68 31.93 -1.36
CA PRO A 34 -4.73 31.47 -2.37
C PRO A 34 -3.58 32.48 -2.49
N ARG A 35 -2.36 32.05 -2.14
CA ARG A 35 -1.14 32.83 -2.39
C ARG A 35 -0.96 33.00 -3.89
N ARG A 36 -1.19 34.19 -4.41
CA ARG A 36 -0.79 34.58 -5.77
C ARG A 36 0.73 34.52 -5.87
N ALA A 37 1.25 33.57 -6.64
CA ALA A 37 2.65 33.53 -7.00
C ALA A 37 2.93 34.60 -8.07
N ASN A 38 3.40 35.78 -7.65
CA ASN A 38 4.02 36.73 -8.58
C ASN A 38 5.40 36.19 -8.99
N GLY A 39 5.43 35.40 -10.06
CA GLY A 39 6.66 34.90 -10.69
C GLY A 39 6.50 34.92 -12.21
N ARG A 40 7.50 35.48 -12.91
CA ARG A 40 7.57 35.58 -14.38
C ARG A 40 7.27 34.23 -15.06
N PRO A 41 6.64 34.24 -16.26
CA PRO A 41 6.33 33.01 -16.98
C PRO A 41 7.63 32.28 -17.36
N LYS A 42 7.86 31.11 -16.77
CA LYS A 42 8.91 30.18 -17.19
C LYS A 42 8.40 29.38 -18.38
N ALA A 43 9.27 29.23 -19.37
CA ALA A 43 9.06 28.42 -20.57
C ALA A 43 8.49 27.03 -20.22
N ILE A 44 7.59 26.55 -21.07
CA ILE A 44 6.99 25.22 -21.02
C ILE A 44 8.11 24.19 -21.16
N HIS A 45 8.65 23.73 -20.02
CA HIS A 45 9.44 22.52 -19.95
C HIS A 45 8.46 21.36 -19.80
N SER A 46 8.53 20.43 -20.75
CA SER A 46 7.88 19.13 -20.67
C SER A 46 8.05 18.53 -19.28
N LEU A 47 6.94 18.14 -18.66
CA LEU A 47 6.87 17.41 -17.39
C LEU A 47 7.45 16.01 -17.56
N SER A 48 8.76 15.91 -17.68
CA SER A 48 9.53 14.69 -17.47
C SER A 48 10.27 14.84 -16.15
N SER A 49 9.84 14.11 -15.13
CA SER A 49 10.48 14.08 -13.81
C SER A 49 11.99 13.78 -13.93
N PRO A 50 12.86 14.54 -13.25
CA PRO A 50 14.29 14.29 -13.29
C PRO A 50 14.64 13.25 -12.23
N HIS A 51 14.40 11.95 -12.49
CA HIS A 51 15.05 10.80 -11.83
C HIS A 51 14.52 9.46 -12.37
N ARG A 52 14.80 9.14 -13.63
CA ARG A 52 14.93 7.75 -14.08
C ARG A 52 16.06 7.66 -15.09
N ASN A 53 17.13 6.96 -14.73
CA ASN A 53 18.11 6.47 -15.69
C ASN A 53 17.42 5.36 -16.50
N ASP A 54 16.77 5.76 -17.60
CA ASP A 54 16.11 4.88 -18.58
C ASP A 54 17.15 4.16 -19.47
N LYS A 55 18.02 3.35 -18.87
CA LYS A 55 18.89 2.42 -19.62
C LYS A 55 18.53 0.94 -19.45
N TYR A 56 17.52 0.61 -18.66
CA TYR A 56 17.04 -0.77 -18.42
C TYR A 56 15.52 -0.93 -18.47
N TYR A 57 14.80 0.00 -19.10
CA TYR A 57 13.36 -0.05 -19.20
C TYR A 57 12.94 -0.59 -20.56
N THR A 58 12.78 -1.89 -20.71
CA THR A 58 12.26 -2.44 -21.96
C THR A 58 11.58 -3.81 -21.69
N PRO A 59 10.36 -4.05 -22.21
CA PRO A 59 9.39 -5.17 -22.09
C PRO A 59 9.45 -6.28 -21.01
N SER A 60 10.62 -6.76 -20.60
CA SER A 60 10.81 -7.90 -19.71
C SER A 60 10.23 -7.70 -18.31
N VAL A 61 10.42 -6.52 -17.71
CA VAL A 61 9.91 -6.21 -16.35
C VAL A 61 8.40 -6.13 -16.34
N ASN A 62 7.77 -5.47 -17.31
CA ASN A 62 6.31 -5.39 -17.40
C ASN A 62 5.69 -6.78 -17.61
N THR A 63 6.31 -7.61 -18.44
CA THR A 63 5.89 -9.00 -18.63
C THR A 63 5.98 -9.79 -17.33
N LYS A 64 7.07 -9.64 -16.56
CA LYS A 64 7.21 -10.27 -15.24
C LYS A 64 6.17 -9.79 -14.24
N ARG A 65 5.87 -8.50 -14.20
CA ARG A 65 4.85 -7.93 -13.31
C ARG A 65 3.45 -8.46 -13.62
N ASN A 66 3.07 -8.47 -14.89
CA ASN A 66 1.75 -8.97 -15.28
C ASN A 66 1.62 -10.46 -14.93
N LYS A 67 2.63 -11.27 -15.27
CA LYS A 67 2.67 -12.69 -14.88
C LYS A 67 2.58 -12.89 -13.36
N PHE A 68 3.26 -12.05 -12.58
CA PHE A 68 3.16 -12.09 -11.13
C PHE A 68 1.73 -11.79 -10.67
N LEU A 69 1.12 -10.71 -11.14
CA LEU A 69 -0.26 -10.33 -10.77
C LEU A 69 -1.28 -11.41 -11.16
N ASP A 70 -1.12 -12.03 -12.33
CA ASP A 70 -1.99 -13.12 -12.79
C ASP A 70 -1.84 -14.36 -11.87
N ALA A 71 -0.61 -14.74 -11.52
CA ALA A 71 -0.33 -15.90 -10.66
C ALA A 71 -0.80 -15.73 -9.20
N GLN A 72 -0.96 -14.49 -8.73
CA GLN A 72 -1.48 -14.20 -7.40
C GLN A 72 -2.96 -14.58 -7.25
N ALA A 73 -3.73 -14.61 -8.35
CA ALA A 73 -5.15 -14.98 -8.30
C ALA A 73 -5.38 -16.47 -7.96
N GLU A 74 -4.37 -17.33 -8.12
CA GLU A 74 -4.51 -18.78 -8.02
C GLU A 74 -4.24 -19.33 -6.61
N ASN A 75 -3.63 -18.56 -5.70
CA ASN A 75 -3.24 -19.01 -4.36
C ASN A 75 -3.74 -18.03 -3.29
N ASP A 76 -4.16 -18.49 -2.10
CA ASP A 76 -4.52 -17.63 -0.95
C ASP A 76 -3.27 -17.05 -0.25
N ILE A 77 -2.32 -16.56 -1.05
CA ILE A 77 -1.05 -16.00 -0.61
C ILE A 77 -0.92 -14.62 -1.24
N ASP A 78 -0.78 -13.61 -0.40
CA ASP A 78 -0.50 -12.23 -0.75
C ASP A 78 0.94 -11.87 -0.37
N TYR A 79 1.62 -11.13 -1.23
CA TYR A 79 2.96 -10.59 -0.98
C TYR A 79 2.90 -9.10 -0.71
N VAL A 80 3.07 -8.72 0.55
CA VAL A 80 3.14 -7.32 0.99
C VAL A 80 4.59 -6.88 1.00
N TYR A 81 4.93 -5.89 0.17
CA TYR A 81 6.32 -5.46 0.01
C TYR A 81 6.52 -3.98 0.34
N GLY A 82 7.72 -3.66 0.82
CA GLY A 82 8.08 -2.31 1.26
C GLY A 82 7.84 -2.05 2.74
N VAL A 83 8.73 -1.25 3.32
CA VAL A 83 8.78 -0.99 4.77
C VAL A 83 7.46 -0.49 5.33
N ASN A 84 6.83 0.49 4.68
CA ASN A 84 5.58 1.07 5.17
C ASN A 84 4.43 0.06 5.15
N SER A 85 4.26 -0.66 4.04
CA SER A 85 3.20 -1.66 3.89
C SER A 85 3.35 -2.80 4.90
N VAL A 86 4.58 -3.29 5.08
CA VAL A 86 4.93 -4.31 6.08
C VAL A 86 4.63 -3.79 7.50
N SER A 87 5.04 -2.58 7.84
CA SER A 87 4.71 -1.96 9.14
C SER A 87 3.19 -1.85 9.35
N SER A 88 2.43 -1.41 8.34
CA SER A 88 0.97 -1.29 8.44
C SER A 88 0.28 -2.63 8.69
N VAL A 89 0.75 -3.71 8.07
CA VAL A 89 0.21 -5.05 8.33
C VAL A 89 0.49 -5.49 9.77
N LEU A 90 1.71 -5.27 10.28
CA LEU A 90 2.06 -5.61 11.67
C LEU A 90 1.23 -4.82 12.69
N VAL A 91 1.02 -3.53 12.45
CA VAL A 91 0.19 -2.66 13.31
C VAL A 91 -1.25 -3.15 13.35
N LYS A 92 -1.86 -3.37 12.17
CA LYS A 92 -3.27 -3.76 12.09
C LYS A 92 -3.52 -5.19 12.59
N ASN A 93 -2.57 -6.10 12.35
CA ASN A 93 -2.67 -7.51 12.76
C ASN A 93 -3.96 -8.21 12.31
N GLU A 94 -4.45 -7.88 11.11
CA GLU A 94 -5.73 -8.36 10.55
C GLU A 94 -5.57 -9.55 9.59
N ARG A 95 -4.34 -10.04 9.40
CA ARG A 95 -4.01 -11.12 8.45
C ARG A 95 -3.07 -12.11 9.09
N THR A 96 -3.10 -13.36 8.63
CA THR A 96 -2.10 -14.36 9.03
C THR A 96 -0.80 -14.10 8.29
N ILE A 97 0.30 -14.04 9.05
CA ILE A 97 1.64 -13.78 8.51
C ILE A 97 2.41 -15.10 8.52
N HIS A 98 2.82 -15.58 7.35
CA HIS A 98 3.52 -16.85 7.21
C HIS A 98 5.02 -16.70 7.41
N SER A 99 5.62 -15.71 6.75
CA SER A 99 7.05 -15.41 6.87
C SER A 99 7.38 -14.02 6.33
N VAL A 100 8.58 -13.54 6.67
CA VAL A 100 9.16 -12.33 6.10
C VAL A 100 10.48 -12.67 5.43
N LEU A 101 10.60 -12.28 4.16
CA LEU A 101 11.80 -12.38 3.35
C LEU A 101 12.53 -11.03 3.38
N VAL A 102 13.82 -11.06 3.71
CA VAL A 102 14.66 -9.86 3.84
C VAL A 102 15.91 -10.01 3.00
N ASN A 103 16.35 -8.93 2.36
CA ASN A 103 17.64 -8.92 1.68
C ASN A 103 18.77 -9.13 2.70
N GLU A 104 19.67 -10.08 2.43
CA GLU A 104 20.89 -10.31 3.21
C GLU A 104 21.72 -9.02 3.43
N LYS A 105 21.66 -8.08 2.47
CA LYS A 105 22.42 -6.83 2.48
C LYS A 105 21.58 -5.61 2.90
N ILE A 106 20.47 -5.80 3.61
CA ILE A 106 19.58 -4.71 4.02
C ILE A 106 20.31 -3.69 4.92
N ARG A 107 20.10 -2.39 4.65
CA ARG A 107 20.71 -1.30 5.42
C ARG A 107 19.78 -0.80 6.52
N LEU A 108 19.83 -1.44 7.68
CA LEU A 108 18.97 -1.14 8.84
C LEU A 108 19.21 0.26 9.44
N ASN A 109 20.43 0.78 9.32
CA ASN A 109 20.84 2.04 9.97
C ASN A 109 20.52 3.30 9.16
N LYS A 110 19.76 3.21 8.07
CA LYS A 110 19.38 4.39 7.29
C LYS A 110 18.48 5.30 8.14
N LYS A 111 18.91 6.54 8.41
CA LYS A 111 18.24 7.50 9.31
C LYS A 111 16.73 7.61 9.07
N THR A 112 16.31 7.63 7.81
CA THR A 112 14.89 7.78 7.41
C THR A 112 14.01 6.56 7.71
N ARG A 113 14.59 5.37 7.95
CA ARG A 113 13.83 4.10 8.11
C ARG A 113 14.22 3.30 9.36
N LYS A 114 15.20 3.77 10.13
CA LYS A 114 15.74 3.07 11.30
C LYS A 114 14.66 2.68 12.32
N GLN A 115 13.76 3.61 12.64
CA GLN A 115 12.66 3.35 13.58
C GLN A 115 11.67 2.31 13.04
N ALA A 116 11.31 2.39 11.76
CA ALA A 116 10.40 1.44 11.13
C ALA A 116 11.01 0.03 11.10
N TYR A 117 12.28 -0.11 10.73
CA TYR A 117 12.97 -1.41 10.79
C TYR A 117 13.02 -1.96 12.21
N ARG A 118 13.37 -1.13 13.20
CA ARG A 118 13.37 -1.56 14.60
C ARG A 118 12.01 -2.13 15.00
N TYR A 119 10.93 -1.37 14.76
CA TYR A 119 9.57 -1.83 15.02
C TYR A 119 9.27 -3.17 14.31
N ILE A 120 9.56 -3.27 13.01
CA ILE A 120 9.32 -4.49 12.23
C ILE A 120 10.04 -5.68 12.85
N PHE A 121 11.35 -5.60 13.06
CA PHE A 121 12.14 -6.74 13.54
C PHE A 121 11.81 -7.12 14.98
N ASP A 122 11.54 -6.14 15.85
CA ASP A 122 11.11 -6.38 17.23
C ASP A 122 9.76 -7.10 17.26
N THR A 123 8.76 -6.62 16.50
CA THR A 123 7.43 -7.24 16.43
C THR A 123 7.47 -8.64 15.80
N LEU A 124 8.28 -8.86 14.75
CA LEU A 124 8.43 -10.18 14.15
C LEU A 124 9.01 -11.19 15.15
N LYS A 125 9.99 -10.76 15.94
CA LYS A 125 10.59 -11.59 17.00
C LYS A 125 9.59 -11.88 18.11
N GLU A 126 8.87 -10.86 18.59
CA GLU A 126 7.86 -10.98 19.65
C GLU A 126 6.75 -11.96 19.26
N ARG A 127 6.28 -11.90 18.01
CA ARG A 127 5.22 -12.76 17.48
C ARG A 127 5.72 -14.11 16.95
N ASN A 128 7.01 -14.40 17.10
CA ASN A 128 7.66 -15.62 16.58
C ASN A 128 7.39 -15.87 15.08
N ILE A 129 7.42 -14.80 14.27
CA ILE A 129 7.21 -14.88 12.82
C ILE A 129 8.56 -15.19 12.15
N PRO A 130 8.64 -16.24 11.29
CA PRO A 130 9.88 -16.60 10.63
C PRO A 130 10.44 -15.49 9.73
N ILE A 131 11.72 -15.17 9.93
CA ILE A 131 12.48 -14.26 9.06
C ILE A 131 13.47 -15.09 8.25
N ARG A 132 13.40 -15.03 6.93
CA ARG A 132 14.34 -15.69 6.03
C ARG A 132 15.13 -14.62 5.26
N THR A 133 16.44 -14.79 5.22
CA THR A 133 17.31 -13.93 4.43
C THR A 133 17.46 -14.50 3.02
N THR A 134 17.55 -13.62 2.02
CA THR A 134 17.81 -14.01 0.64
C THR A 134 18.46 -12.89 -0.17
N SER A 135 18.93 -13.19 -1.38
CA SER A 135 19.52 -12.20 -2.27
C SER A 135 18.48 -11.22 -2.84
N LYS A 136 18.87 -9.97 -3.09
CA LYS A 136 18.03 -8.97 -3.77
C LYS A 136 17.40 -9.48 -5.07
N ARG A 137 18.17 -10.18 -5.91
CA ARG A 137 17.69 -10.72 -7.18
C ARG A 137 16.51 -11.68 -7.01
N LYS A 138 16.57 -12.54 -5.99
CA LYS A 138 15.48 -13.47 -5.67
C LYS A 138 14.23 -12.73 -5.21
N LEU A 139 14.38 -11.64 -4.45
CA LEU A 139 13.25 -10.77 -4.08
C LEU A 139 12.65 -10.08 -5.31
N ASP A 140 13.50 -9.51 -6.17
CA ASP A 140 13.07 -8.87 -7.41
C ASP A 140 12.29 -9.87 -8.29
N ASP A 141 12.79 -11.09 -8.47
CA ASP A 141 12.11 -12.11 -9.27
C ASP A 141 10.81 -12.59 -8.62
N LEU A 142 10.76 -12.71 -7.28
CA LEU A 142 9.57 -13.15 -6.54
C LEU A 142 8.37 -12.23 -6.76
N VAL A 143 8.57 -10.91 -6.71
CA VAL A 143 7.50 -9.92 -6.90
C VAL A 143 7.54 -9.28 -8.28
N GLY A 144 8.03 -10.00 -9.29
CA GLY A 144 8.01 -9.55 -10.69
C GLY A 144 8.72 -8.20 -10.95
N GLY A 145 9.63 -7.77 -10.09
CA GLY A 145 10.33 -6.49 -10.15
C GLY A 145 9.56 -5.31 -9.56
N PHE A 146 8.53 -5.55 -8.74
CA PHE A 146 7.91 -4.49 -7.93
C PHE A 146 8.90 -3.96 -6.86
N PRO A 147 8.91 -2.64 -6.57
CA PRO A 147 9.86 -2.05 -5.64
C PRO A 147 9.60 -2.48 -4.19
N HIS A 148 10.34 -3.49 -3.73
CA HIS A 148 10.12 -4.09 -2.42
C HIS A 148 10.96 -3.49 -1.27
N ASN A 149 11.92 -2.60 -1.56
CA ASN A 149 12.76 -1.95 -0.53
C ASN A 149 13.42 -2.96 0.45
N ASP A 150 13.95 -4.05 -0.10
CA ASP A 150 14.69 -5.09 0.64
C ASP A 150 13.87 -5.93 1.66
N ILE A 151 12.53 -5.80 1.66
CA ILE A 151 11.65 -6.55 2.56
C ILE A 151 10.33 -6.95 1.89
N ILE A 152 9.94 -8.21 2.03
CA ILE A 152 8.69 -8.78 1.53
C ILE A 152 8.08 -9.63 2.64
N MET A 153 6.81 -9.45 2.92
CA MET A 153 6.03 -10.25 3.86
C MET A 153 5.05 -11.13 3.10
N GLN A 154 5.04 -12.41 3.41
CA GLN A 154 4.08 -13.37 2.87
C GLN A 154 2.93 -13.53 3.85
N THR A 155 1.71 -13.22 3.41
CA THR A 155 0.50 -13.23 4.23
C THR A 155 -0.66 -13.92 3.52
N THR A 156 -1.75 -14.18 4.22
CA THR A 156 -3.04 -14.43 3.56
C THR A 156 -3.65 -13.12 3.04
N TYR A 157 -4.60 -13.20 2.11
CA TYR A 157 -5.35 -12.02 1.67
C TYR A 157 -6.15 -11.40 2.82
N ARG A 158 -6.27 -10.06 2.83
CA ARG A 158 -7.26 -9.42 3.70
C ARG A 158 -8.65 -9.65 3.13
N THR A 159 -9.45 -10.40 3.87
CA THR A 159 -10.87 -10.54 3.55
C THR A 159 -11.62 -9.29 3.95
N MET A 160 -12.39 -8.71 3.03
CA MET A 160 -13.36 -7.66 3.35
C MET A 160 -14.74 -8.26 3.62
N LYS A 161 -15.50 -7.66 4.55
CA LYS A 161 -16.90 -8.03 4.75
C LYS A 161 -17.68 -7.76 3.47
N ARG A 162 -18.55 -8.70 3.05
CA ARG A 162 -19.45 -8.46 1.93
C ARG A 162 -20.42 -7.33 2.26
N GLU A 163 -20.82 -6.58 1.23
CA GLU A 163 -21.78 -5.46 1.32
C GLU A 163 -23.02 -5.80 2.16
N LYS A 164 -23.60 -7.00 1.97
CA LYS A 164 -24.79 -7.43 2.71
C LYS A 164 -24.59 -7.49 4.23
N HIS A 165 -23.38 -7.78 4.70
CA HIS A 165 -23.05 -7.76 6.13
C HIS A 165 -22.81 -6.34 6.61
N PHE A 166 -22.17 -5.51 5.78
CA PHE A 166 -21.98 -4.08 6.06
C PHE A 166 -23.32 -3.35 6.26
N LEU A 167 -24.26 -3.50 5.32
CA LEU A 167 -25.56 -2.84 5.38
C LEU A 167 -26.43 -3.31 6.55
N LYS A 168 -26.27 -4.55 7.03
CA LYS A 168 -26.97 -5.06 8.22
C LYS A 168 -26.44 -4.47 9.53
N GLU A 169 -25.16 -4.12 9.56
CA GLU A 169 -24.51 -3.50 10.73
C GLU A 169 -24.70 -1.96 10.75
N TYR A 170 -24.98 -1.35 9.60
CA TYR A 170 -25.10 0.09 9.40
C TYR A 170 -26.20 0.78 10.22
N PRO A 171 -27.46 0.27 10.31
CA PRO A 171 -28.48 0.95 11.10
C PRO A 171 -28.35 0.74 12.62
N LYS A 172 -27.48 -0.18 13.08
CA LYS A 172 -27.36 -0.50 14.52
C LYS A 172 -26.29 0.29 15.26
N LYS A 173 -25.35 0.92 14.55
CA LYS A 173 -24.33 1.80 15.11
C LYS A 173 -24.71 3.26 14.89
N GLU A 174 -25.84 3.66 15.45
CA GLU A 174 -26.12 5.09 15.58
C GLU A 174 -24.99 5.76 16.40
N LYS A 175 -24.49 6.90 15.89
CA LYS A 175 -23.67 7.90 16.61
C LYS A 175 -22.16 7.68 16.79
N GLN A 176 -21.43 7.28 15.75
CA GLN A 176 -20.01 7.67 15.63
C GLN A 176 -19.78 8.26 14.25
N GLY A 177 -19.09 9.41 14.17
CA GLY A 177 -18.84 10.21 12.96
C GLY A 177 -17.97 9.51 11.91
N ASN A 178 -18.44 8.37 11.43
CA ASN A 178 -17.78 7.56 10.43
C ASN A 178 -18.06 8.16 9.04
N ILE A 179 -17.00 8.36 8.27
CA ILE A 179 -17.07 8.76 6.87
C ILE A 179 -16.91 7.49 6.02
N TYR A 180 -17.82 7.31 5.06
CA TYR A 180 -17.78 6.21 4.11
C TYR A 180 -17.49 6.77 2.72
N ILE A 181 -16.57 6.12 2.00
CA ILE A 181 -16.17 6.51 0.65
C ILE A 181 -16.69 5.45 -0.31
N CYS A 182 -17.48 5.89 -1.30
CA CYS A 182 -17.94 5.06 -2.41
C CYS A 182 -17.11 5.40 -3.66
N LEU A 183 -16.41 4.40 -4.20
CA LEU A 183 -15.67 4.54 -5.45
C LEU A 183 -16.49 3.93 -6.58
N HIS A 184 -16.94 4.78 -7.50
CA HIS A 184 -17.69 4.39 -8.69
C HIS A 184 -16.81 4.57 -9.92
N ASP A 185 -16.61 3.48 -10.67
CA ASP A 185 -15.88 3.45 -11.94
C ASP A 185 -14.46 4.05 -11.87
N VAL A 186 -13.75 3.76 -10.78
CA VAL A 186 -12.33 4.10 -10.63
C VAL A 186 -11.49 2.95 -11.15
N TYR A 187 -10.79 3.18 -12.27
CA TYR A 187 -9.96 2.16 -12.93
C TYR A 187 -8.46 2.36 -12.72
N ASP A 188 -8.04 3.55 -12.29
CA ASP A 188 -6.63 3.84 -12.04
C ASP A 188 -6.22 3.35 -10.64
N ASN A 189 -5.33 2.35 -10.62
CA ASN A 189 -4.77 1.78 -9.39
C ASN A 189 -4.06 2.82 -8.52
N MET A 190 -3.47 3.87 -9.11
CA MET A 190 -2.83 4.95 -8.35
C MET A 190 -3.87 5.77 -7.60
N ASN A 191 -5.03 6.04 -8.21
CA ASN A 191 -6.10 6.77 -7.57
C ASN A 191 -6.73 5.95 -6.44
N ILE A 192 -6.95 4.64 -6.66
CA ILE A 192 -7.44 3.73 -5.61
C ILE A 192 -6.49 3.69 -4.41
N GLY A 193 -5.17 3.66 -4.66
CA GLY A 193 -4.18 3.60 -3.58
C GLY A 193 -3.98 4.91 -2.81
N ASN A 194 -4.35 6.05 -3.39
CA ASN A 194 -4.22 7.37 -2.76
C ASN A 194 -5.44 7.78 -1.93
N ILE A 195 -6.60 7.16 -2.19
CA ILE A 195 -7.84 7.34 -1.42
C ILE A 195 -7.77 6.50 -0.15
#